data_AF-A0A2C0ZEF0-F1
#
_entry.id   AF-A0A2C0ZEF0-F1
#
_cell.length_a   1.000
_cell.length_b   1.000
_cell.length_c   1.000
_cell.angle_alpha   90.00
_cell.angle_beta   90.00
_cell.angle_gamma   90.00
#
_symmetry.space_group_name_H-M   'P 1'
#
loop_
_entity.id
_entity.type
_entity.pdbx_description
1 polymer ?
#
loop_
_entity_poly.entity_id
_entity_poly.type
_entity_poly.pdbx_seq_one_letter_code
_entity_poly.pdbx_strand_id
1 'polypeptide(L)' 'MSKFQQPIIRRELTTLSAIELEEDRYFSETEFNNCSIIGEEIKRIKFEQVIFNKCDLLNTDFSL' A
#
# COMPACT_ATOMS: atom_id res chain seq x y z
N MET A 1 2.12 1.87 -27.53
CA MET A 1 0.96 2.28 -26.71
C MET A 1 0.77 1.22 -25.63
N SER A 2 1.11 1.53 -24.37
CA SER A 2 0.91 0.58 -23.26
C SER A 2 -0.59 0.42 -23.01
N LYS A 3 -1.10 -0.81 -23.09
CA LYS A 3 -2.46 -1.12 -22.67
C LYS A 3 -2.44 -1.16 -21.14
N PHE A 4 -3.13 -0.24 -20.49
CA PHE A 4 -3.36 -0.31 -19.05
C PHE A 4 -4.16 -1.58 -18.75
N GLN A 5 -3.50 -2.62 -18.25
CA GLN A 5 -4.20 -3.72 -17.61
C GLN A 5 -4.65 -3.23 -16.24
N GLN A 6 -5.95 -3.32 -15.98
CA GLN A 6 -6.45 -3.16 -14.62
C GLN A 6 -5.78 -4.20 -13.72
N PRO A 7 -5.36 -3.84 -12.51
CA PRO A 7 -4.83 -4.81 -11.56
C PRO A 7 -5.87 -5.92 -11.34
N ILE A 8 -5.45 -7.17 -11.47
CA ILE A 8 -6.27 -8.31 -11.09
C ILE A 8 -6.13 -8.43 -9.58
N ILE A 9 -7.09 -7.90 -8.84
CA ILE A 9 -7.12 -7.94 -7.37
C ILE A 9 -8.12 -8.99 -6.93
N ARG A 10 -7.79 -9.73 -5.87
CA ARG A 10 -8.72 -10.66 -5.23
C ARG A 10 -9.94 -9.93 -4.67
N ARG A 11 -11.08 -10.63 -4.66
CA ARG A 11 -12.34 -10.09 -4.13
C ARG A 11 -12.36 -9.99 -2.61
N GLU A 12 -11.56 -10.83 -1.95
CA GLU A 12 -11.47 -10.90 -0.50
C GLU A 12 -10.06 -10.42 -0.12
N LEU A 13 -10.01 -9.30 0.61
CA LEU A 13 -8.79 -8.69 1.10
C LEU A 13 -8.90 -8.52 2.61
N THR A 14 -7.75 -8.58 3.29
CA THR A 14 -7.70 -8.24 4.71
C THR A 14 -7.73 -6.72 4.85
N THR A 15 -8.75 -6.17 5.51
CA THR A 15 -8.85 -4.72 5.73
C THR A 15 -8.03 -4.31 6.95
N LEU A 16 -7.15 -3.33 6.78
CA LEU A 16 -6.37 -2.70 7.84
C LEU A 16 -6.67 -1.21 7.89
N SER A 17 -7.00 -0.70 9.09
CA SER A 17 -7.22 0.73 9.34
C SER A 17 -6.00 1.42 9.95
N ALA A 18 -5.03 0.64 10.47
CA ALA A 18 -3.77 1.12 10.99
C ALA A 18 -2.63 0.46 10.21
N ILE A 19 -1.60 1.24 9.88
CA ILE A 19 -0.43 0.77 9.14
C ILE A 19 0.77 0.84 10.06
N GLU A 20 1.34 -0.31 10.38
CA GLU A 20 2.65 -0.41 11.02
C GLU A 20 3.70 -0.50 9.92
N LEU A 21 4.48 0.57 9.77
CA LEU A 21 5.50 0.71 8.74
C LEU A 21 6.86 0.38 9.35
N GLU A 22 7.44 -0.73 8.91
CA GLU A 22 8.75 -1.20 9.32
C GLU A 22 9.61 -1.47 8.09
N GLU A 23 10.93 -1.46 8.24
CA GLU A 23 11.83 -1.88 7.17
C GLU A 23 11.54 -3.32 6.72
N ASP A 24 11.69 -3.59 5.43
CA ASP A 24 11.48 -4.92 4.82
C ASP A 24 10.05 -5.48 4.97
N ARG A 25 9.08 -4.66 5.39
CA ARG A 25 7.69 -5.09 5.56
C ARG A 25 7.07 -5.52 4.23
N TYR A 26 6.29 -6.59 4.26
CA TYR A 26 5.57 -7.13 3.12
C TYR A 26 4.07 -7.20 3.40
N PHE A 27 3.29 -6.49 2.59
CA PHE A 27 1.83 -6.50 2.61
C PHE A 27 1.31 -7.23 1.37
N SER A 28 0.46 -8.22 1.59
CA SER A 28 -0.13 -9.05 0.54
C SER A 28 -1.64 -9.18 0.75
N GLU A 29 -2.42 -9.09 -0.33
CA GLU A 29 -3.88 -9.29 -0.32
C GLU A 29 -4.58 -8.44 0.76
N THR A 30 -4.18 -7.18 0.84
CA THR A 30 -4.56 -6.24 1.91
C THR A 30 -5.27 -5.02 1.33
N GLU A 31 -6.31 -4.54 2.00
CA GLU A 31 -6.91 -3.22 1.77
C GLU A 31 -6.59 -2.31 2.95
N PHE A 32 -5.85 -1.24 2.70
CA PHE A 32 -5.71 -0.15 3.65
C PHE A 32 -6.89 0.80 3.49
N ASN A 33 -7.67 1.00 4.55
CA ASN A 33 -8.89 1.80 4.50
C ASN A 33 -8.83 2.99 5.46
N ASN A 34 -9.07 4.20 4.92
CA ASN A 34 -9.19 5.42 5.71
C ASN A 34 -7.96 5.69 6.60
N CYS A 35 -6.78 5.66 5.98
CA CYS A 35 -5.48 5.70 6.64
C CYS A 35 -4.61 6.86 6.13
N SER A 36 -3.67 7.33 6.93
CA SER A 36 -2.72 8.36 6.50
C SER A 36 -1.29 7.91 6.78
N ILE A 37 -0.44 7.94 5.75
CA ILE A 37 1.01 7.78 5.85
C ILE A 37 1.59 9.15 5.49
N ILE A 38 2.23 9.83 6.46
CA ILE A 38 2.66 11.23 6.28
C ILE A 38 4.10 11.39 6.74
N GLY A 39 4.99 11.83 5.85
CA GLY A 39 6.37 12.17 6.19
C GLY A 39 7.28 10.98 6.50
N GLU A 40 6.83 9.76 6.23
CA GLU A 40 7.58 8.53 6.51
C GLU A 40 8.65 8.27 5.44
N GLU A 41 9.85 7.85 5.86
CA GLU A 41 10.90 7.29 5.01
C GLU A 41 10.91 5.77 5.23
N ILE A 42 10.37 5.01 4.28
CA ILE A 42 10.11 3.58 4.48
C ILE A 42 10.98 2.77 3.52
N LYS A 43 12.00 2.11 4.08
CA LYS A 43 12.97 1.35 3.28
C LYS A 43 12.47 -0.05 2.98
N ARG A 44 12.61 -0.45 1.70
CA ARG A 44 12.43 -1.83 1.22
C ARG A 44 11.05 -2.45 1.48
N ILE A 45 10.01 -1.62 1.63
CA ILE A 45 8.63 -2.10 1.76
C ILE A 45 8.12 -2.69 0.44
N LYS A 46 7.29 -3.75 0.53
CA LYS A 46 6.71 -4.45 -0.62
C LYS A 46 5.19 -4.52 -0.48
N PHE A 47 4.49 -4.15 -1.56
CA PHE A 47 3.04 -4.27 -1.68
C PHE A 47 2.68 -5.22 -2.82
N GLU A 48 1.88 -6.24 -2.54
CA GLU A 48 1.40 -7.19 -3.54
C GLU A 48 -0.13 -7.34 -3.43
N GLN A 49 -0.85 -7.08 -4.53
CA GLN A 49 -2.32 -7.12 -4.55
C GLN A 49 -2.94 -6.26 -3.42
N VAL A 50 -2.42 -5.04 -3.24
CA VAL A 50 -2.86 -4.12 -2.19
C VAL A 50 -3.75 -3.02 -2.76
N ILE A 51 -4.79 -2.65 -2.02
CA ILE A 51 -5.63 -1.48 -2.30
C ILE A 51 -5.39 -0.43 -1.21
N PHE A 52 -5.21 0.83 -1.62
CA PHE A 52 -5.28 1.99 -0.74
C PHE A 52 -6.62 2.70 -0.99
N ASN A 53 -7.58 2.50 -0.10
CA ASN A 53 -8.93 3.06 -0.21
C ASN A 53 -9.09 4.24 0.75
N LYS A 54 -9.27 5.44 0.20
CA LYS A 54 -9.36 6.70 0.96
C LYS A 54 -8.15 6.90 1.89
N CYS A 55 -6.94 6.64 1.38
CA CYS A 55 -5.73 6.90 2.14
C CYS A 55 -4.95 8.09 1.60
N ASP A 56 -4.33 8.83 2.51
CA ASP A 56 -3.41 9.92 2.21
C ASP A 56 -1.98 9.41 2.33
N LEU A 57 -1.17 9.56 1.28
CA LEU A 57 0.26 9.23 1.27
C LEU A 57 1.01 10.51 0.92
N LEU A 58 1.30 11.33 1.94
CA LEU A 58 1.81 12.70 1.75
C LEU A 58 3.26 12.80 2.22
N ASN A 59 4.13 13.35 1.37
CA ASN A 59 5.56 13.52 1.68
C ASN A 59 6.23 12.21 2.14
N THR A 60 5.73 11.06 1.68
CA THR A 60 6.27 9.73 2.01
C THR A 60 7.26 9.31 0.94
N ASP A 61 8.40 8.78 1.38
CA ASP A 61 9.41 8.23 0.50
C ASP A 61 9.38 6.69 0.55
N PHE A 62 9.16 6.08 -0.62
CA PHE A 62 9.21 4.63 -0.86
C PHE A 62 10.42 4.21 -1.71
N SER A 63 11.36 5.14 -1.94
CA SER A 63 12.59 4.85 -2.66
C SER A 63 13.52 3.95 -1.84
N LEU A 64 14.41 3.25 -2.56
CA LEU A 64 15.25 2.16 -2.06
C LEU A 64 16.21 2.58 -0.95
#